data_AF-A0A9E2JF77-F1
#
_entry.id   AF-A0A9E2JF77-F1
#
_cell.length_a   1.000
_cell.length_b   1.000
_cell.length_c   1.000
_cell.angle_alpha   90.00
_cell.angle_beta   90.00
_cell.angle_gamma   90.00
#
_symmetry.space_group_name_H-M   'P 1'
#
loop_
_entity.id
_entity.type
_entity.pdbx_description
1 polymer ?
#
loop_
_entity_poly.entity_id
_entity_poly.type
_entity_poly.pdbx_seq_one_letter_code
_entity_poly.pdbx_strand_id
1 'polypeptide(L)' 'MAINERSKGNILIVDDEDIILADLDNRLKRFGYTVCGQATTAESALKLAEQLRPDLVL' A
#
# COMPACT_ATOMS: atom_id res chain seq x y z
N MET A 1 10.08 15.40 -23.94
CA MET A 1 10.83 14.51 -23.03
C MET A 1 9.97 14.35 -21.80
N ALA A 2 9.19 13.28 -21.70
CA ALA A 2 8.33 13.05 -20.54
C ALA A 2 9.22 12.56 -19.39
N ILE A 3 9.27 13.33 -18.30
CA ILE A 3 9.83 12.85 -17.05
C ILE A 3 8.91 11.72 -16.58
N ASN A 4 9.40 10.48 -16.67
CA ASN A 4 8.65 9.33 -16.16
C ASN A 4 8.76 9.36 -14.64
N GLU A 5 7.84 10.04 -13.96
CA GLU A 5 7.68 9.92 -12.51
C GLU A 5 7.31 8.45 -12.22
N ARG A 6 8.33 7.62 -11.91
CA ARG A 6 8.07 6.31 -11.33
C ARG A 6 7.42 6.58 -9.97
N SER A 7 6.22 6.04 -9.74
CA SER A 7 5.66 6.01 -8.38
C SER A 7 6.71 5.44 -7.43
N LYS A 8 6.88 6.04 -6.25
CA LYS A 8 8.01 5.76 -5.34
C LYS A 8 8.08 4.31 -4.81
N GLY A 9 7.07 3.49 -5.09
CA GLY A 9 6.97 2.08 -4.72
C GLY A 9 5.52 1.69 -4.48
N ASN A 10 5.23 0.39 -4.59
CA ASN A 10 3.95 -0.22 -4.24
C ASN A 10 3.96 -0.68 -2.79
N ILE A 11 3.05 -0.14 -1.99
CA ILE A 11 2.95 -0.40 -0.55
C ILE A 11 1.66 -1.20 -0.28
N LEU A 12 1.79 -2.30 0.46
CA LEU A 12 0.66 -2.99 1.08
C LEU A 12 0.53 -2.46 2.51
N ILE A 13 -0.67 -2.03 2.91
CA ILE A 13 -0.91 -1.53 4.27
C ILE A 13 -1.79 -2.49 5.06
N VAL A 14 -1.45 -2.72 6.33
CA VAL A 14 -2.05 -3.73 7.20
C VAL A 14 -2.35 -3.11 8.57
N ASP A 15 -3.63 -3.07 8.93
CA ASP A 15 -4.09 -2.53 10.22
C ASP A 15 -5.49 -3.09 10.50
N ASP A 16 -5.82 -3.41 11.76
CA ASP A 16 -7.12 -3.99 12.12
C ASP A 16 -8.28 -2.99 12.01
N GLU A 17 -8.00 -1.70 11.85
CA GLU A 17 -9.00 -0.64 11.73
C GLU A 17 -9.06 -0.03 10.30
N ASP A 18 -10.20 -0.17 9.63
CA ASP A 18 -10.43 0.39 8.29
C ASP A 18 -10.20 1.92 8.20
N ILE A 19 -10.50 2.65 9.28
CA ILE A 19 -10.31 4.10 9.32
C ILE A 19 -8.83 4.50 9.31
N ILE A 20 -7.97 3.69 9.94
CA ILE A 20 -6.52 3.88 9.93
C ILE A 20 -5.96 3.57 8.55
N LEU A 21 -6.42 2.48 7.92
CA LEU A 21 -6.08 2.14 6.55
C LEU A 21 -6.43 3.27 5.56
N ALA A 22 -7.60 3.89 5.71
CA ALA A 22 -8.04 4.99 4.86
C ALA A 22 -7.21 6.27 5.06
N ASP A 23 -6.84 6.62 6.29
CA ASP A 23 -5.97 7.77 6.56
C ASP A 23 -4.56 7.53 6.01
N LEU A 24 -4.01 6.33 6.22
CA LEU A 24 -2.68 5.96 5.74
C LEU A 24 -2.60 5.95 4.21
N ASP A 25 -3.61 5.41 3.52
CA ASP A 25 -3.71 5.42 2.06
C ASP A 25 -3.66 6.86 1.50
N ASN A 26 -4.46 7.76 2.07
CA ASN A 26 -4.48 9.16 1.67
C ASN A 26 -3.12 9.84 1.88
N ARG A 27 -2.44 9.57 3.00
CA ARG A 27 -1.11 10.12 3.28
C ARG A 27 -0.05 9.61 2.32
N LEU A 28 0.00 8.30 2.09
CA LEU A 28 0.96 7.66 1.19
C LEU A 28 0.80 8.16 -0.25
N LYS A 29 -0.43 8.26 -0.74
CA LYS A 29 -0.75 8.84 -2.05
C LYS A 29 -0.27 10.29 -2.17
N ARG A 30 -0.49 11.11 -1.14
CA ARG A 30 0.01 12.51 -1.10
C ARG A 30 1.54 12.59 -1.13
N PHE A 31 2.25 11.57 -0.65
CA PHE A 31 3.71 11.50 -0.72
C PHE A 31 4.26 10.91 -2.03
N GLY A 32 3.38 10.49 -2.95
CA GLY A 32 3.73 9.93 -4.26
C GLY A 32 4.00 8.42 -4.26
N TYR A 33 3.51 7.70 -3.25
CA TYR A 33 3.50 6.23 -3.22
C TYR A 33 2.20 5.67 -3.77
N THR A 34 2.23 4.42 -4.20
CA THR A 34 1.06 3.68 -4.65
C THR A 34 0.70 2.68 -3.56
N VAL A 35 -0.54 2.69 -3.08
CA VAL A 35 -1.06 1.60 -2.25
C VAL A 35 -1.58 0.52 -3.17
N CYS A 36 -0.93 -0.65 -3.17
CA CYS A 36 -1.32 -1.77 -4.03
C CYS A 36 -2.38 -2.66 -3.39
N GLY A 37 -2.54 -2.62 -2.07
CA GLY A 37 -3.55 -3.37 -1.34
C GLY A 37 -3.69 -2.91 0.11
N GLN A 38 -4.77 -3.33 0.74
CA GLN A 38 -5.08 -3.08 2.15
C GLN A 38 -5.54 -4.39 2.80
N ALA A 39 -5.17 -4.64 4.04
CA ALA A 39 -5.54 -5.84 4.78
C ALA A 39 -5.87 -5.51 6.24
N THR A 40 -6.88 -6.18 6.80
CA THR A 40 -7.26 -6.05 8.21
C THR A 40 -6.91 -7.25 9.06
N THR A 41 -6.31 -8.28 8.45
CA THR A 41 -5.87 -9.49 9.15
C THR A 41 -4.53 -9.97 8.61
N ALA A 42 -3.81 -10.74 9.42
CA ALA A 42 -2.54 -11.34 9.01
C ALA A 42 -2.70 -12.29 7.80
N GLU A 43 -3.77 -13.08 7.76
CA GLU A 43 -4.02 -14.03 6.67
C GLU A 43 -4.29 -13.31 5.35
N SER A 44 -5.09 -12.23 5.38
CA SER A 44 -5.35 -11.42 4.19
C SER A 44 -4.10 -10.68 3.74
N ALA A 45 -3.30 -10.16 4.67
CA ALA A 45 -2.02 -9.51 4.39
C ALA A 45 -1.03 -10.46 3.70
N LEU A 46 -0.85 -11.67 4.21
CA LEU A 46 0.04 -12.67 3.62
C LEU A 46 -0.40 -13.02 2.20
N LYS A 47 -1.69 -13.29 2.00
CA LYS A 47 -2.25 -13.61 0.68
C LYS A 47 -2.03 -12.46 -0.32
N LEU A 48 -2.27 -11.23 0.11
CA LEU A 48 -2.07 -10.04 -0.72
C LEU A 48 -0.59 -9.77 -1.00
N ALA A 49 0.30 -10.01 -0.05
CA ALA A 49 1.74 -9.85 -0.24
C ALA A 49 2.28 -10.84 -1.30
N GLU A 50 1.83 -12.10 -1.26
CA GLU A 50 2.20 -13.10 -2.26
C GLU A 50 1.70 -12.74 -3.67
N GLN A 51 0.46 -12.24 -3.77
CA GLN A 51 -0.20 -11.91 -5.02
C GLN A 51 0.31 -10.61 -5.65
N LEU A 52 0.48 -9.57 -4.83
CA LEU A 52 0.77 -8.21 -5.30
C LEU A 52 2.26 -7.89 -5.32
N ARG A 53 3.09 -8.70 -4.64
CA ARG A 53 4.55 -8.49 -4.53
C ARG A 53 4.89 -7.02 -4.19
N PRO A 54 4.40 -6.50 -3.06
CA PRO A 54 4.67 -5.12 -2.67
C PRO A 54 6.16 -4.90 -2.42
N ASP A 55 6.63 -3.68 -2.65
CA ASP A 55 8.00 -3.25 -2.34
C ASP A 55 8.19 -3.04 -0.83
N LEU A 56 7.10 -2.73 -0.12
CA LEU A 56 7.04 -2.51 1.31
C LEU A 56 5.67 -2.95 1.86
N VAL A 57 5.67 -3.56 3.04
CA VAL A 57 4.46 -3.78 3.84
C VAL A 57 4.53 -2.87 5.06
N LEU A 58 3.47 -2.09 5.30
CA LEU A 58 3.33 -1.24 6.48
C LEU A 58 2.23 -1.78 7.39
#